data_AF-A0AA86NM60-F1
#
_entry.id   AF-A0AA86NM60-F1
#
_cell.length_a   1.000
_cell.length_b   1.000
_cell.length_c   1.000
_cell.angle_alpha   90.00
_cell.angle_beta   90.00
_cell.angle_gamma   90.00
#
_symmetry.space_group_name_H-M   'P 1'
#
loop_
_entity.id
_entity.type
_entity.pdbx_description
1 polymer ?
#
loop_
_entity_poly.entity_id
_entity_poly.type
_entity_poly.pdbx_seq_one_letter_code
_entity_poly.pdbx_strand_id
1 'polypeptide(L)'
;MYKQNLRWVSKSENNKNKNSDNFGNEFIFVDQLPEDVVEVWYYSNHFFNDYYWSETLNQLYFNNGVRIRQVTPKKQGEYYIYNCRSKQNDRVSLYITKLQKGLFNNQ
;
A
#
# COMPACT_ATOMS: atom_id res chain seq x y z
N MET A 1 -13.17 -17.73 -26.33
CA MET A 1 -12.90 -16.58 -25.44
C MET A 1 -12.93 -17.06 -24.00
N TYR A 2 -11.77 -17.26 -23.36
CA TYR A 2 -11.71 -17.78 -21.99
C TYR A 2 -11.93 -16.67 -20.98
N LYS A 3 -12.97 -16.80 -20.13
CA LYS A 3 -13.19 -15.99 -18.92
C LYS A 3 -12.07 -16.26 -17.89
N GLN A 4 -10.88 -15.71 -18.10
CA GLN A 4 -9.75 -15.87 -17.16
C GLN A 4 -9.78 -14.90 -15.96
N ASN A 5 -10.77 -14.01 -15.88
CA ASN A 5 -10.84 -12.97 -14.83
C ASN A 5 -11.67 -13.34 -13.59
N LEU A 6 -12.14 -14.58 -13.47
CA LEU A 6 -12.87 -15.04 -12.29
C LEU A 6 -11.95 -15.88 -11.41
N ARG A 7 -11.29 -15.23 -10.45
CA ARG A 7 -10.58 -15.93 -9.38
C ARG A 7 -11.58 -16.28 -8.27
N TRP A 8 -11.65 -17.55 -7.89
CA TRP A 8 -12.40 -17.98 -6.70
C TRP A 8 -11.59 -17.61 -5.45
N VAL A 9 -11.73 -16.36 -5.01
CA VAL A 9 -11.06 -15.83 -3.83
C VAL A 9 -12.08 -15.30 -2.83
N SER A 10 -11.64 -15.08 -1.58
CA SER A 10 -12.50 -14.49 -0.57
C SER A 10 -13.04 -13.12 -1.01
N LYS A 11 -14.21 -12.75 -0.51
CA LYS A 11 -14.81 -11.41 -0.74
C LYS A 11 -13.84 -10.28 -0.40
N SER A 12 -13.04 -10.46 0.65
CA SER A 12 -12.02 -9.49 1.08
C SER A 12 -10.93 -9.32 0.03
N GLU A 13 -10.41 -10.44 -0.50
CA GLU A 13 -9.36 -10.42 -1.52
C GLU A 13 -9.87 -9.80 -2.83
N ASN A 14 -11.10 -10.12 -3.21
CA ASN A 14 -11.73 -9.51 -4.38
C ASN A 14 -11.91 -7.99 -4.20
N ASN A 15 -12.29 -7.54 -3.00
CA ASN A 15 -12.47 -6.12 -2.71
C ASN A 15 -11.16 -5.32 -2.82
N LYS A 16 -9.99 -5.92 -2.58
CA LYS A 16 -8.69 -5.22 -2.74
C LYS A 16 -8.40 -4.82 -4.18
N ASN A 17 -9.04 -5.47 -5.16
CA ASN A 17 -8.79 -5.26 -6.59
C ASN A 17 -9.83 -4.35 -7.26
N LYS A 18 -10.80 -3.83 -6.51
CA LYS A 18 -11.82 -2.91 -7.02
C LYS A 18 -11.22 -1.51 -7.25
N ASN A 19 -11.73 -0.82 -8.27
CA ASN A 19 -11.33 0.56 -8.60
C ASN A 19 -11.92 1.60 -7.65
N SER A 20 -12.90 1.23 -6.82
CA SER A 20 -13.46 2.10 -5.79
C SER A 20 -14.00 1.30 -4.63
N ASP A 21 -14.15 1.96 -3.48
CA ASP A 21 -14.91 1.42 -2.36
C ASP A 21 -16.39 1.84 -2.41
N ASN A 22 -17.19 1.26 -1.52
CA ASN A 22 -18.62 1.56 -1.42
C ASN A 22 -18.91 2.98 -0.92
N PHE A 23 -17.88 3.75 -0.54
CA PHE A 23 -17.98 5.12 -0.05
C PHE A 23 -17.54 6.14 -1.12
N GLY A 24 -17.26 5.69 -2.34
CA GLY A 24 -16.89 6.54 -3.47
C GLY A 24 -15.40 6.92 -3.49
N ASN A 25 -14.55 6.33 -2.65
CA ASN A 25 -13.11 6.54 -2.75
C ASN A 25 -12.57 5.74 -3.93
N GLU A 26 -11.92 6.42 -4.87
CA GLU A 26 -11.28 5.79 -6.03
C GLU A 26 -9.86 5.31 -5.69
N PHE A 27 -9.50 4.16 -6.23
CA PHE A 27 -8.18 3.56 -6.09
C PHE A 27 -7.42 3.65 -7.41
N ILE A 28 -6.22 4.20 -7.35
CA ILE A 28 -5.31 4.28 -8.49
C ILE A 28 -4.46 3.00 -8.51
N PHE A 29 -4.43 2.34 -9.66
CA PHE A 29 -3.60 1.17 -9.90
C PHE A 29 -2.56 1.48 -10.97
N VAL A 30 -1.37 0.91 -10.80
CA VAL A 30 -0.26 0.99 -11.76
C VAL A 30 0.07 -0.41 -12.24
N ASP A 31 0.56 -0.51 -13.48
CA ASP A 31 0.93 -1.81 -14.06
C ASP A 31 2.29 -2.30 -13.55
N GLN A 32 3.19 -1.37 -13.21
CA GLN A 32 4.54 -1.66 -12.74
C GLN A 32 4.95 -0.71 -11.61
N LEU A 33 5.82 -1.19 -10.72
CA LEU A 33 6.44 -0.35 -9.70
C LEU A 33 7.50 0.55 -10.36
N PRO A 34 7.66 1.80 -9.91
CA PRO A 34 8.80 2.64 -10.28
C PRO A 34 10.14 1.97 -9.94
N GLU A 35 11.21 2.31 -10.66
CA GLU A 35 12.55 1.73 -10.44
C GLU A 35 13.18 2.16 -9.11
N ASP A 36 12.78 3.30 -8.56
CA ASP A 36 13.34 3.92 -7.35
C ASP A 36 12.61 3.51 -6.07
N VAL A 37 11.76 2.48 -6.12
CA VAL A 37 11.05 2.03 -4.93
C VAL A 37 11.94 1.20 -4.01
N VAL A 38 11.76 1.40 -2.71
CA VAL A 38 12.37 0.59 -1.65
C VAL A 38 11.27 -0.19 -0.93
N GLU A 39 11.50 -1.48 -0.69
CA GLU A 39 10.57 -2.29 0.11
C GLU A 39 10.54 -1.80 1.56
N VAL A 40 9.35 -1.55 2.10
CA VAL A 40 9.14 -1.24 3.51
C VAL A 40 8.82 -2.55 4.22
N TRP A 41 9.82 -3.18 4.82
CA TRP A 41 9.68 -4.46 5.53
C TRP A 41 9.57 -4.28 7.05
N TYR A 42 10.08 -3.16 7.60
CA TYR A 42 9.98 -2.86 9.03
C TYR A 42 9.70 -1.39 9.32
N TYR A 43 8.74 -1.14 10.20
CA TYR A 43 8.43 0.20 10.69
C TYR A 43 7.78 0.16 12.07
N SER A 44 8.30 0.94 13.01
CA SER A 44 7.72 1.11 14.36
C SER A 44 7.39 -0.22 15.05
N ASN A 45 8.33 -1.17 15.03
CA ASN A 45 8.20 -2.53 15.61
C ASN A 45 7.22 -3.48 14.89
N HIS A 46 6.74 -3.10 13.70
CA HIS A 46 5.89 -3.96 12.88
C HIS A 46 6.61 -4.37 11.61
N PHE A 47 6.39 -5.64 11.24
CA PHE A 47 6.82 -6.17 9.96
C PHE A 47 5.71 -6.03 8.92
N PHE A 48 6.13 -5.69 7.70
CA PHE A 48 5.26 -5.49 6.55
C PHE A 48 5.74 -6.36 5.40
N ASN A 49 4.80 -6.75 4.55
CA ASN A 49 5.07 -7.40 3.29
C ASN A 49 4.38 -6.58 2.20
N ASP A 50 4.93 -6.62 0.99
CA ASP A 50 4.27 -6.13 -0.22
C ASP A 50 4.04 -4.60 -0.28
N TYR A 51 4.69 -3.84 0.60
CA TYR A 51 4.67 -2.37 0.61
C TYR A 51 5.98 -1.80 0.08
N TYR A 52 5.87 -0.83 -0.83
CA TYR A 52 7.01 -0.23 -1.53
C TYR A 52 6.90 1.29 -1.49
N TRP A 53 7.99 1.98 -1.18
CA TRP A 53 8.06 3.43 -1.05
C TRP A 53 8.97 4.02 -2.12
N SER A 54 8.46 4.93 -2.95
CA SER A 54 9.29 5.77 -3.84
C SER A 54 9.57 7.09 -3.13
N GLU A 55 10.85 7.39 -2.91
CA GLU A 55 11.29 8.67 -2.35
C GLU A 55 11.12 9.80 -3.36
N THR A 56 11.37 9.55 -4.66
CA THR A 56 11.25 10.56 -5.71
C THR A 56 9.82 11.04 -5.91
N LEU A 57 8.87 10.10 -5.91
CA LEU A 57 7.45 10.40 -6.11
C LEU A 57 6.70 10.69 -4.81
N ASN A 58 7.36 10.52 -3.65
CA ASN A 58 6.74 10.58 -2.34
C ASN A 58 5.46 9.72 -2.25
N GLN A 59 5.54 8.51 -2.78
CA GLN A 59 4.37 7.67 -2.99
C GLN A 59 4.59 6.25 -2.49
N LEU A 60 3.61 5.75 -1.74
CA LEU A 60 3.56 4.39 -1.26
C LEU A 60 2.71 3.52 -2.21
N TYR A 61 3.20 2.33 -2.51
CA TYR A 61 2.56 1.32 -3.33
C TYR A 61 2.34 0.04 -2.52
N PHE A 62 1.25 -0.67 -2.82
CA PHE A 62 0.90 -1.96 -2.24
C PHE A 62 0.66 -2.98 -3.36
N ASN A 63 1.41 -4.07 -3.36
CA ASN A 63 1.33 -5.10 -4.41
C ASN A 63 0.77 -6.41 -3.86
N ASN A 64 -0.50 -6.71 -4.10
CA ASN A 64 -1.09 -7.98 -3.64
C ASN A 64 -0.80 -9.19 -4.55
N GLY A 65 0.15 -9.08 -5.49
CA GLY A 65 0.46 -10.10 -6.50
C GLY A 65 -0.56 -10.20 -7.64
N VAL A 66 -1.59 -9.34 -7.65
CA VAL A 66 -2.60 -9.26 -8.72
C VAL A 66 -2.58 -7.89 -9.37
N ARG A 67 -2.58 -6.84 -8.56
CA ARG A 67 -2.52 -5.44 -8.99
C ARG A 67 -1.65 -4.67 -8.01
N ILE A 68 -0.96 -3.65 -8.52
CA ILE A 68 -0.20 -2.72 -7.70
C ILE A 68 -1.08 -1.49 -7.49
N ARG A 69 -1.39 -1.20 -6.23
CA ARG A 69 -2.23 -0.07 -5.85
C ARG A 69 -1.38 1.06 -5.29
N GLN A 70 -1.59 2.26 -5.79
CA GLN A 70 -1.10 3.48 -5.18
C GLN A 70 -1.91 3.76 -3.90
N VAL A 71 -1.23 3.82 -2.75
CA VAL A 71 -1.90 4.07 -1.48
C VAL A 71 -2.08 5.58 -1.32
N THR A 72 -3.32 6.05 -1.23
CA THR A 72 -3.60 7.47 -1.01
C THR A 72 -3.31 7.85 0.45
N PRO A 73 -2.54 8.93 0.72
CA PRO A 73 -2.32 9.38 2.08
C PRO A 73 -3.58 10.05 2.64
N LYS A 74 -3.76 9.95 3.95
CA LYS A 74 -4.80 10.67 4.68
C LYS A 74 -4.16 11.74 5.55
N LYS A 75 -4.80 12.90 5.59
CA LYS A 75 -4.42 13.96 6.53
C LYS A 75 -4.91 13.60 7.94
N GLN A 76 -4.01 13.60 8.91
CA GLN A 76 -4.30 13.41 10.33
C GLN A 76 -3.65 14.56 11.11
N GLY A 77 -4.46 15.56 11.47
CA GLY A 77 -3.94 16.81 12.03
C GLY A 77 -3.05 17.54 11.03
N GLU A 78 -1.81 17.83 11.43
CA GLU A 78 -0.79 18.47 10.58
C GLU A 78 0.02 17.47 9.73
N TYR A 79 -0.15 16.17 9.97
CA TYR A 79 0.62 15.13 9.31
C TYR A 79 -0.16 14.44 8.20
N TYR A 80 0.56 13.89 7.23
CA TYR A 80 0.02 12.94 6.25
C TYR A 80 0.49 11.53 6.60
N ILE A 81 -0.44 10.58 6.58
CA ILE A 81 -0.20 9.19 6.93
C ILE A 81 -0.73 8.23 5.86
N TYR A 82 -0.04 7.11 5.68
CA TYR A 82 -0.57 5.95 4.97
C TYR A 82 -1.09 4.93 5.96
N ASN A 83 -2.30 4.42 5.72
CA ASN A 83 -2.86 3.35 6.54
C ASN A 83 -2.50 2.00 5.91
N CYS A 84 -1.68 1.23 6.60
CA CYS A 84 -1.17 -0.05 6.14
C CYS A 84 -1.57 -1.17 7.09
N ARG A 85 -1.49 -2.41 6.61
CA ARG A 85 -1.66 -3.61 7.44
C ARG A 85 -0.30 -4.26 7.66
N SER A 86 0.03 -4.54 8.91
CA SER A 86 1.20 -5.35 9.24
C SER A 86 0.99 -6.80 8.80
N LYS A 87 2.06 -7.60 8.82
CA LYS A 87 1.99 -9.06 8.62
C LYS A 87 1.08 -9.76 9.63
N GLN A 88 0.91 -9.19 10.81
CA GLN A 88 0.01 -9.67 11.87
C GLN A 88 -1.44 -9.17 11.69
N ASN A 89 -1.72 -8.48 10.57
CA ASN A 89 -3.00 -7.85 10.26
C ASN A 89 -3.38 -6.69 11.20
N ASP A 90 -2.41 -6.09 11.89
CA ASP A 90 -2.63 -4.87 12.67
C ASP A 90 -2.71 -3.66 11.76
N ARG A 91 -3.48 -2.64 12.17
CA ARG A 91 -3.52 -1.35 11.45
C ARG A 91 -2.38 -0.48 11.93
N VAL A 92 -1.51 -0.08 11.02
CA VAL A 92 -0.37 0.79 11.32
C VAL A 92 -0.40 2.01 10.42
N SER A 93 -0.18 3.18 11.01
CA SER A 93 -0.08 4.45 10.30
C SER A 93 1.38 4.76 10.01
N LEU A 94 1.76 4.75 8.73
CA LEU A 94 3.09 5.16 8.28
C LEU A 94 3.08 6.67 8.04
N TYR A 95 3.94 7.41 8.74
CA TYR A 95 4.06 8.87 8.57
C TYR A 95 4.95 9.19 7.39
N ILE A 96 4.45 10.01 6.44
CA ILE A 96 5.23 10.43 5.27
C ILE A 96 6.54 11.09 5.68
N THR A 97 6.50 11.95 6.69
CA THR A 97 7.70 12.67 7.19
C THR A 97 8.78 11.74 7.74
N LYS A 98 8.42 10.54 8.22
CA LYS A 98 9.38 9.53 8.67
C LYS A 98 9.90 8.70 7.51
N LEU A 99 9.04 8.36 6.54
CA LEU A 99 9.43 7.68 5.31
C LEU A 99 10.42 8.52 4.50
N GLN A 100 10.16 9.82 4.33
CA GLN A 100 11.08 10.75 3.67
C GLN A 100 12.44 10.88 4.37
N LYS A 101 12.53 10.58 5.66
CA LYS A 101 13.78 10.62 6.43
C LYS A 101 14.53 9.27 6.43
N GLY A 102 14.05 8.27 5.68
CA GLY A 102 14.61 6.92 5.71
C GLY A 102 14.42 6.21 7.06
N LEU A 103 13.45 6.63 7.89
CA LEU A 103 13.19 6.06 9.21
C LEU A 103 12.29 4.82 9.12
N PHE A 104 12.71 3.87 8.30
CA PHE A 104 12.10 2.56 8.09
C PHE A 104 13.23 1.56 7.82
N ASN A 105 12.99 0.27 8.07
CA ASN A 105 13.98 -0.81 7.90
C ASN A 105 15.24 -0.73 8.80
N ASN A 106 15.27 0.18 9.78
CA ASN A 106 16.34 0.26 10.78
C ASN A 106 15.96 -0.62 11.98
N GLN A 107 16.51 -1.84 12.05
CA GLN A 107 16.50 -2.69 13.26
C GLN A 107 17.87 -2.67 13.93
#